data_AF-A0A4Q5S9X3-F1
#
_entry.id   AF-A0A4Q5S9X3-F1
#
_cell.length_a   1.000
_cell.length_b   1.000
_cell.length_c   1.000
_cell.angle_alpha   90.00
_cell.angle_beta   90.00
_cell.angle_gamma   90.00
#
_symmetry.space_group_name_H-M   'P 1'
#
loop_
_entity.id
_entity.type
_entity.pdbx_description
1 polymer ?
#
loop_
_entity_poly.entity_id
_entity_poly.type
_entity_poly.pdbx_seq_one_letter_code
_entity_poly.pdbx_strand_id
1 'polypeptide(L)'
;MEDSFAPSSPSKVTTVHILDDGQIVGSLQEFQLVEDRFAWVSRADMITRLLTLRRITDPEKKSVIAIYEQGKVIKEFVNLDEHFPIAAILNAGEVPESK
;
A
#
# COMPACT_ATOMS: atom_id res chain seq x y z
N MET A 1 -1.89 -6.70 39.11
CA MET A 1 -2.28 -6.00 37.88
C MET A 1 -1.27 -6.43 36.85
N GLU A 2 -1.65 -7.39 36.01
CA GLU A 2 -0.80 -7.89 34.94
C GLU A 2 -0.94 -6.93 33.77
N ASP A 3 0.09 -6.13 33.53
CA ASP A 3 0.24 -5.35 32.30
C ASP A 3 0.32 -6.33 31.14
N SER A 4 -0.83 -6.54 30.50
CA SER A 4 -0.94 -7.33 29.30
C SER A 4 -0.25 -6.56 28.17
N PHE A 5 1.01 -6.89 27.91
CA PHE A 5 1.69 -6.54 26.67
C PHE A 5 1.01 -7.30 25.53
N ALA A 6 -0.20 -6.88 25.15
CA ALA A 6 -0.72 -7.21 23.84
C ALA A 6 0.25 -6.57 22.85
N PRO A 7 0.94 -7.34 21.98
CA PRO A 7 1.74 -6.72 20.94
C PRO A 7 0.77 -5.83 20.16
N SER A 8 1.02 -4.52 20.19
CA SER A 8 0.28 -3.55 19.38
C SER A 8 0.22 -4.14 17.97
N SER A 9 -1.00 -4.45 17.52
CA SER A 9 -1.27 -5.06 16.21
C SER A 9 -0.34 -4.40 15.21
N PRO A 10 0.50 -5.16 14.47
CA PRO A 10 1.46 -4.55 13.56
C PRO A 10 0.70 -3.57 12.67
N SER A 11 1.10 -2.31 12.71
CA SER A 11 0.44 -1.19 12.06
C SER A 11 0.03 -1.62 10.65
N LYS A 12 -1.25 -1.41 10.31
CA LYS A 12 -1.92 -2.01 9.14
C LYS A 12 -1.38 -1.39 7.85
N VAL A 13 -0.18 -1.79 7.44
CA VAL A 13 0.40 -1.40 6.15
C VAL A 13 0.03 -2.45 5.12
N THR A 14 -0.78 -2.06 4.14
CA THR A 14 -1.19 -2.90 3.01
C THR A 14 -0.36 -2.52 1.78
N THR A 15 0.09 -3.50 1.01
CA THR A 15 0.67 -3.26 -0.31
C THR A 15 -0.33 -3.71 -1.37
N VAL A 16 -0.55 -2.86 -2.38
CA VAL A 16 -1.44 -3.15 -3.51
C VAL A 16 -0.69 -2.89 -4.81
N HIS A 17 -0.88 -3.77 -5.79
CA HIS A 17 -0.34 -3.59 -7.13
C HIS A 17 -1.49 -3.21 -8.06
N ILE A 18 -1.25 -2.19 -8.89
CA ILE A 18 -2.25 -1.60 -9.78
C ILE A 18 -1.71 -1.76 -11.20
N LEU A 19 -2.43 -2.52 -12.01
CA LEU A 19 -2.11 -2.75 -13.42
C LEU A 19 -2.43 -1.51 -14.26
N ASP A 20 -1.93 -1.49 -15.49
CA ASP A 20 -2.16 -0.42 -16.46
C ASP A 20 -3.62 -0.21 -16.87
N ASP A 21 -4.45 -1.25 -16.77
CA ASP A 21 -5.90 -1.19 -16.97
C ASP A 21 -6.70 -0.74 -15.72
N GLY A 22 -5.99 -0.42 -14.63
CA GLY A 22 -6.58 -0.03 -13.35
C GLY A 22 -7.02 -1.19 -12.46
N GLN A 23 -6.76 -2.44 -12.86
CA GLN A 23 -7.05 -3.61 -12.03
C GLN A 23 -6.15 -3.61 -10.79
N ILE A 24 -6.77 -3.79 -9.62
CA ILE A 24 -6.06 -4.00 -8.36
C ILE A 24 -5.82 -5.49 -8.16
N VAL A 25 -4.56 -5.84 -8.00
CA VAL A 25 -4.12 -7.20 -7.66
C VAL A 25 -4.11 -7.31 -6.13
N GLY A 26 -5.09 -8.03 -5.59
CA GLY A 26 -5.33 -8.14 -4.15
C GLY A 26 -4.89 -9.47 -3.54
N SER A 27 -4.71 -10.50 -4.36
CA SER A 27 -4.32 -11.84 -3.92
C SER A 27 -2.91 -12.23 -4.37
N LEU A 28 -2.30 -13.17 -3.64
CA LEU A 28 -1.00 -13.72 -4.00
C LEU A 28 -1.05 -14.46 -5.34
N GLN A 29 -2.15 -15.18 -5.60
CA GLN A 29 -2.33 -15.95 -6.84
C GLN A 29 -2.39 -15.03 -8.06
N GLU A 30 -3.14 -13.93 -7.97
CA GLU A 30 -3.17 -12.92 -9.04
C GLU A 30 -1.80 -12.28 -9.22
N PHE A 31 -1.10 -11.98 -8.12
CA PHE A 31 0.23 -11.37 -8.20
C PHE A 31 1.26 -12.26 -8.92
N GLN A 32 1.24 -13.56 -8.67
CA GLN A 32 2.14 -14.51 -9.34
C GLN A 32 1.99 -14.50 -10.87
N LEU A 33 0.80 -14.15 -11.39
CA LEU A 33 0.57 -14.06 -12.84
C LEU A 33 1.17 -12.80 -13.46
N VAL A 34 1.49 -11.79 -12.66
CA VAL A 34 1.93 -10.46 -13.09
C VAL A 34 3.25 -10.02 -12.46
N GLU A 35 3.91 -10.88 -11.69
CA GLU A 35 5.11 -10.55 -10.90
C GLU A 35 6.21 -9.92 -11.77
N ASP A 36 6.44 -10.47 -12.97
CA ASP A 36 7.43 -9.96 -13.93
C ASP A 36 7.16 -8.51 -14.37
N ARG A 37 5.90 -8.07 -14.38
CA ARG A 37 5.51 -6.67 -14.70
C ARG A 37 6.01 -5.69 -13.63
N PHE A 38 6.25 -6.17 -12.42
CA PHE A 38 6.73 -5.41 -11.27
C PHE A 38 8.21 -5.68 -10.92
N ALA A 39 8.97 -6.38 -11.76
CA ALA A 39 10.39 -6.70 -11.51
C ALA A 39 11.30 -5.47 -11.34
N TRP A 40 10.84 -4.28 -11.75
CA TRP A 40 11.53 -3.00 -11.53
C TRP A 40 11.47 -2.51 -10.08
N VAL A 41 10.57 -3.06 -9.26
CA VAL A 41 10.39 -2.69 -7.86
C VAL A 41 11.52 -3.29 -7.02
N SER A 42 12.26 -2.42 -6.33
CA SER A 42 13.32 -2.87 -5.44
C SER A 42 12.75 -3.45 -4.15
N ARG A 43 13.11 -4.71 -3.84
CA ARG A 43 12.78 -5.33 -2.56
C ARG A 43 13.31 -4.54 -1.36
N ALA A 44 14.51 -3.98 -1.46
CA ALA A 44 15.11 -3.20 -0.38
C ALA A 44 14.35 -1.88 -0.15
N ASP A 45 13.90 -1.23 -1.23
CA ASP A 45 13.07 -0.02 -1.14
C ASP A 45 11.72 -0.34 -0.48
N MET A 46 11.04 -1.41 -0.92
CA MET A 46 9.78 -1.85 -0.35
C MET A 46 9.87 -2.19 1.15
N ILE A 47 10.93 -2.87 1.57
CA ILE A 47 11.16 -3.14 3.00
C ILE A 47 11.34 -1.83 3.78
N THR A 48 12.11 -0.88 3.24
CA THR A 48 12.34 0.41 3.88
C THR A 48 11.03 1.19 4.04
N ARG A 49 10.21 1.27 2.98
CA ARG A 49 8.89 1.91 3.02
C ARG A 49 7.97 1.24 4.02
N LEU A 50 7.90 -0.09 4.01
CA LEU A 50 7.09 -0.86 4.96
C LEU A 50 7.47 -0.55 6.41
N LEU A 51 8.77 -0.53 6.74
CA LEU A 51 9.25 -0.24 8.09
C LEU A 51 8.99 1.21 8.49
N THR A 52 9.22 2.16 7.59
CA THR A 52 8.92 3.58 7.81
C THR A 52 7.44 3.78 8.08
N LEU A 53 6.57 3.24 7.22
CA LEU A 53 5.13 3.37 7.36
C LEU A 53 4.63 2.73 8.65
N ARG A 54 5.12 1.54 9.02
CA ARG A 54 4.75 0.91 10.29
C ARG A 54 5.04 1.80 11.50
N ARG A 55 6.13 2.56 11.46
CA ARG A 55 6.50 3.47 12.56
C ARG A 55 5.60 4.71 12.65
N ILE A 56 5.11 5.22 11.51
CA ILE A 56 4.34 6.48 11.46
C ILE A 56 2.82 6.27 11.33
N THR A 57 2.38 5.04 11.11
CA THR A 57 0.95 4.72 10.98
C THR A 57 0.30 4.71 12.35
N ASP A 58 -0.78 5.48 12.50
CA ASP A 58 -1.57 5.53 13.73
C ASP A 58 -2.19 4.14 14.00
N PRO A 59 -2.28 3.70 15.27
CA PRO A 59 -2.78 2.37 15.62
C PRO A 59 -4.21 2.06 15.13
N GLU A 60 -5.06 3.08 15.01
CA GLU A 60 -6.45 2.98 14.57
C GLU A 60 -6.63 3.22 13.06
N LYS A 61 -5.54 3.43 12.33
CA LYS A 61 -5.53 3.73 10.91
C LYS A 61 -4.77 2.66 10.14
N LYS A 62 -4.79 2.79 8.82
CA LYS A 62 -4.00 1.96 7.91
C LYS A 62 -3.19 2.84 6.98
N SER A 63 -2.08 2.30 6.50
CA SER A 63 -1.31 2.91 5.42
C SER A 63 -1.29 1.96 4.22
N VAL A 64 -1.23 2.51 3.02
CA VAL A 64 -1.22 1.72 1.79
C VAL A 64 -0.03 2.12 0.94
N ILE A 65 0.75 1.14 0.52
CA ILE A 65 1.75 1.28 -0.54
C ILE A 65 1.08 0.82 -1.83
N ALA A 66 0.87 1.76 -2.74
CA ALA A 66 0.29 1.50 -4.06
C ALA A 66 1.40 1.50 -5.11
N ILE A 67 1.56 0.38 -5.79
CA ILE A 67 2.57 0.19 -6.83
C ILE A 67 1.85 0.18 -8.17
N TYR A 68 2.00 1.27 -8.92
CA TYR A 68 1.40 1.42 -10.24
C TYR A 68 2.37 0.91 -11.29
N GLU A 69 1.88 -0.03 -12.10
CA GLU A 69 2.58 -0.45 -13.31
C GLU A 69 2.72 0.71 -14.29
N GLN A 70 1.62 1.43 -14.52
CA GLN A 70 1.62 2.61 -15.36
C GLN A 70 2.54 3.69 -14.78
N GLY A 71 3.49 4.14 -15.58
CA GLY A 71 4.47 5.14 -15.17
C GLY A 71 5.51 4.63 -14.16
N LYS A 72 5.44 3.36 -13.74
CA LYS A 72 6.37 2.72 -12.78
C LYS A 72 6.55 3.56 -11.52
N VAL A 73 5.44 3.90 -10.88
CA VAL A 73 5.41 4.79 -9.71
C VAL A 73 4.92 4.05 -8.47
N ILE A 74 5.53 4.38 -7.33
CA ILE A 74 5.10 3.90 -6.02
C ILE A 74 4.54 5.11 -5.27
N LYS A 75 3.30 5.03 -4.80
CA LYS A 75 2.66 6.04 -3.96
C LYS A 75 2.38 5.46 -2.59
N GLU A 76 2.49 6.31 -1.57
CA GLU A 76 2.21 5.97 -0.19
C GLU A 76 1.02 6.80 0.28
N PHE A 77 0.05 6.13 0.88
CA PHE A 77 -1.11 6.75 1.52
C PHE A 77 -1.04 6.44 3.00
N VAL A 78 -0.92 7.46 3.84
CA VAL A 78 -0.64 7.30 5.28
C VAL A 78 -1.88 7.65 6.09
N ASN A 79 -2.12 6.92 7.17
CA ASN A 79 -3.21 7.18 8.13
C ASN A 79 -4.61 7.26 7.50
N LEU A 80 -4.85 6.43 6.49
CA LEU A 80 -6.18 6.21 5.94
C LEU A 80 -7.10 5.59 6.98
N ASP A 81 -8.39 5.88 6.88
CA ASP A 81 -9.38 5.19 7.68
C ASP A 81 -9.28 3.66 7.48
N GLU A 82 -9.50 2.89 8.55
CA GLU A 82 -9.45 1.42 8.46
C GLU A 82 -10.40 0.88 7.37
N HIS A 83 -11.57 1.51 7.22
CA HIS A 83 -12.58 1.12 6.24
C HIS A 83 -12.41 1.83 4.89
N PHE A 84 -11.32 2.59 4.69
CA PHE A 84 -11.07 3.28 3.44
C PHE A 84 -11.03 2.29 2.26
N PRO A 85 -11.85 2.46 1.21
CA PRO A 85 -11.91 1.51 0.11
C PRO A 85 -10.64 1.60 -0.75
N ILE A 86 -9.97 0.47 -0.96
CA ILE A 86 -8.75 0.42 -1.80
C ILE A 86 -9.04 0.92 -3.23
N ALA A 87 -10.24 0.69 -3.76
CA ALA A 87 -10.64 1.21 -5.06
C ALA A 87 -10.54 2.76 -5.17
N ALA A 88 -10.67 3.49 -4.07
CA ALA A 88 -10.52 4.95 -4.08
C ALA A 88 -9.06 5.40 -4.32
N ILE A 89 -8.08 4.51 -4.16
CA ILE A 89 -6.66 4.77 -4.48
C ILE A 89 -6.44 4.94 -5.98
N LEU A 90 -7.25 4.28 -6.81
CA LEU A 90 -7.20 4.44 -8.27
C LEU A 90 -7.46 5.90 -8.65
N ASN A 91 -8.49 6.49 -8.06
CA ASN A 91 -8.92 7.86 -8.34
C ASN A 91 -8.03 8.91 -7.66
N ALA A 92 -7.40 8.59 -6.52
CA ALA A 92 -6.41 9.47 -5.89
C ALA A 92 -5.09 9.57 -6.71
N GLY A 93 -4.94 8.70 -7.71
CA GLY A 93 -3.86 8.74 -8.69
C GLY A 93 -3.99 9.89 -9.69
N GLU A 94 -5.22 10.30 -10.01
CA GLU A 94 -5.55 11.47 -10.82
C GLU A 94 -5.43 12.71 -9.94
N VAL A 95 -4.27 13.35 -9.96
CA VAL A 95 -4.17 14.73 -9.49
C VAL A 95 -5.08 15.54 -10.42
N PRO A 96 -6.16 16.19 -9.95
CA PRO A 96 -6.82 17.17 -10.79
C PRO A 96 -5.80 18.27 -11.06
N GLU A 97 -5.34 18.39 -12.31
CA GLU A 97 -4.66 19.59 -12.77
C GLU A 97 -5.57 20.78 -12.41
N SER A 98 -5.11 21.57 -11.45
CA SER A 98 -5.75 22.84 -11.13
C SER A 98 -5.71 23.71 -12.39
N LYS A 99 -6.88 24.01 -12.94
CA LYS A 99 -7.10 25.19 -13.78
C LYS A 99 -7.72 26.29 -12.95
#